data_AF-A0A2S2BP30-F1
#
_entry.id   AF-A0A2S2BP30-F1
#
_cell.length_a   1.000
_cell.length_b   1.000
_cell.length_c   1.000
_cell.angle_alpha   90.00
_cell.angle_beta   90.00
_cell.angle_gamma   90.00
#
_symmetry.space_group_name_H-M   'P 1'
#
loop_
_entity.id
_entity.type
_entity.pdbx_description
1 polymer ?
#
loop_
_entity_poly.entity_id
_entity_poly.type
_entity_poly.pdbx_seq_one_letter_code
_entity_poly.pdbx_strand_id
1 'polypeptide(L)'
;MNSARTGFGAVAALVVLTGAACSTEPSETTTDPDVLRAGQLLTSSAVTDAPALPRAARNELITYTSQDVNGDPVVVSGTVALPRTPAPEGGYPVISWAHGTTGVADACAPSADFPGGPTHAYLTEVDASLDDWVEQGFVVVRTDYHGLGTPGIHPYVNGDTEVNAVVDIVRAARELDPSVGSQWFVVGHSQGGQAALFTAAQAGERAPELELKGAVAIAPGSGLDQTPQYFRSGVPGIEAAEAFLPLILLGAQAADPSIDPSALLTEQAQPLLAAARTGCLDDIRKVPPVPAGQVFRPDADLGPLTEFLTRQEPSQVDVRVPTLVTQSSGDRVVAKPSTDLMVKTLRDRGNELEYVTYEGADHRATIGASQADAQDFVNGILDR
;
A
#
# COMPACT_ATOMS: atom_id res chain seq x y z
N MET A 1 92.36 -10.07 -18.16
CA MET A 1 91.83 -9.13 -17.15
C MET A 1 90.41 -8.77 -17.56
N ASN A 2 89.47 -9.12 -16.68
CA ASN A 2 88.06 -8.73 -16.48
C ASN A 2 87.13 -8.20 -17.60
N SER A 3 85.92 -8.75 -17.47
CA SER A 3 84.56 -8.23 -17.76
C SER A 3 84.05 -8.34 -19.20
N ALA A 4 83.26 -9.36 -19.56
CA ALA A 4 81.87 -9.70 -19.16
C ALA A 4 80.84 -8.90 -19.98
N ARG A 5 80.25 -9.50 -21.04
CA ARG A 5 78.98 -10.30 -21.08
C ARG A 5 77.75 -9.36 -21.14
N THR A 6 76.74 -9.53 -22.00
CA THR A 6 76.22 -10.72 -22.71
C THR A 6 75.25 -10.25 -23.81
N GLY A 7 75.20 -10.98 -24.93
CA GLY A 7 74.43 -10.64 -26.13
C GLY A 7 72.99 -11.17 -26.15
N PHE A 8 72.18 -10.50 -26.97
CA PHE A 8 70.84 -10.89 -27.41
C PHE A 8 70.93 -11.88 -28.59
N GLY A 9 70.06 -12.88 -28.60
CA GLY A 9 69.85 -13.77 -29.75
C GLY A 9 68.49 -14.45 -29.66
N ALA A 10 67.58 -14.05 -30.56
CA ALA A 10 66.21 -14.52 -30.68
C ALA A 10 66.12 -15.90 -31.34
N VAL A 11 65.12 -16.70 -30.93
CA VAL A 11 64.57 -17.81 -31.72
C VAL A 11 63.06 -17.87 -31.50
N ALA A 12 62.31 -17.91 -32.60
CA ALA A 12 60.85 -18.04 -32.66
C ALA A 12 60.40 -19.49 -32.48
N ALA A 13 59.22 -19.71 -31.90
CA ALA A 13 58.52 -20.99 -31.94
C ALA A 13 56.99 -20.82 -31.98
N LEU A 14 56.39 -21.66 -32.82
CA LEU A 14 54.97 -21.87 -33.16
C LEU A 14 53.99 -21.86 -31.97
N VAL A 15 52.82 -21.23 -32.16
CA VAL A 15 51.64 -21.37 -31.31
C VAL A 15 50.64 -22.30 -32.00
N VAL A 16 50.26 -23.38 -31.31
CA VAL A 16 49.20 -24.31 -31.70
C VAL A 16 47.87 -23.81 -31.12
N LEU A 17 46.87 -23.62 -31.98
CA LEU A 17 45.49 -23.28 -31.61
C LEU A 17 44.73 -24.54 -31.17
N THR A 18 44.32 -24.58 -29.91
CA THR A 18 43.26 -25.49 -29.42
C THR A 18 42.06 -24.66 -29.01
N GLY A 19 40.95 -24.82 -29.74
CA GLY A 19 39.67 -24.17 -29.44
C GLY A 19 39.04 -24.76 -28.18
N ALA A 20 38.81 -23.92 -27.19
CA ALA A 20 37.91 -24.22 -26.08
C ALA A 20 36.50 -23.76 -26.46
N ALA A 21 35.55 -24.70 -26.49
CA ALA A 21 34.14 -24.41 -26.62
C ALA A 21 33.67 -23.71 -25.34
N CYS A 22 33.17 -22.48 -25.45
CA CYS A 22 32.46 -21.81 -24.36
C CYS A 22 31.03 -22.37 -24.30
N SER A 23 30.78 -23.29 -23.37
CA SER A 23 29.44 -23.56 -22.87
C SER A 23 29.04 -22.43 -21.93
N THR A 24 28.14 -21.55 -22.37
CA THR A 24 27.47 -20.57 -21.51
C THR A 24 26.30 -21.27 -20.83
N GLU A 25 26.53 -21.84 -19.65
CA GLU A 25 25.44 -22.11 -18.72
C GLU A 25 25.01 -20.78 -18.08
N PRO A 26 23.69 -20.53 -17.89
CA PRO A 26 23.24 -19.37 -17.14
C PRO A 26 23.74 -19.50 -15.71
N SER A 27 24.45 -18.49 -15.22
CA SER A 27 24.83 -18.42 -13.82
C SER A 27 23.55 -18.35 -12.99
N GLU A 28 23.25 -19.41 -12.23
CA GLU A 28 22.26 -19.34 -11.16
C GLU A 28 22.69 -18.21 -10.22
N THR A 29 21.86 -17.17 -10.14
CA THR A 29 22.02 -16.10 -9.15
C THR A 29 21.81 -16.75 -7.79
N THR A 30 22.90 -17.14 -7.14
CA THR A 30 22.92 -17.59 -5.76
C THR A 30 22.57 -16.37 -4.92
N THR A 31 21.32 -16.30 -4.44
CA THR A 31 20.91 -15.31 -3.45
C THR A 31 21.77 -15.51 -2.21
N ASP A 32 22.53 -14.48 -1.85
CA ASP A 32 23.26 -14.43 -0.58
C ASP A 32 22.25 -14.63 0.56
N PRO A 33 22.38 -15.68 1.40
CA PRO A 33 21.42 -15.98 2.47
C PRO A 33 21.30 -14.86 3.52
N ASP A 34 22.21 -13.88 3.52
CA ASP A 34 22.19 -12.73 4.42
C ASP A 34 21.40 -11.51 3.85
N VAL A 35 20.94 -11.56 2.60
CA VAL A 35 20.12 -10.49 2.00
C VAL A 35 18.64 -10.81 2.12
N LEU A 36 17.94 -10.10 2.99
CA LEU A 36 16.48 -10.16 3.11
C LEU A 36 15.83 -9.79 1.77
N ARG A 37 15.08 -10.71 1.18
CA ARG A 37 14.34 -10.47 -0.06
C ARG A 37 12.99 -9.83 0.24
N ALA A 38 12.47 -8.98 -0.63
CA ALA A 38 11.12 -8.42 -0.48
C ALA A 38 10.06 -9.54 -0.41
N GLY A 39 9.14 -9.43 0.54
CA GLY A 39 8.08 -10.41 0.78
C GLY A 39 8.51 -11.70 1.47
N GLN A 40 9.71 -11.75 2.05
CA GLN A 40 10.18 -12.89 2.84
C GLN A 40 9.39 -12.98 4.15
N LEU A 41 8.83 -14.16 4.44
CA LEU A 41 8.19 -14.43 5.73
C LEU A 41 9.26 -14.48 6.84
N LEU A 42 9.03 -13.74 7.93
CA LEU A 42 9.95 -13.70 9.08
C LEU A 42 9.39 -14.45 10.29
N THR A 43 8.14 -14.15 10.67
CA THR A 43 7.46 -14.83 11.78
C THR A 43 6.00 -15.09 11.43
N SER A 44 5.42 -16.11 12.09
CA SER A 44 3.99 -16.39 12.04
C SER A 44 3.50 -16.88 13.40
N SER A 45 2.32 -16.45 13.81
CA SER A 45 1.63 -16.95 14.99
C SER A 45 0.12 -16.91 14.80
N ALA A 46 -0.58 -17.95 15.27
CA ALA A 46 -2.03 -18.02 15.19
C ALA A 46 -2.70 -16.84 15.91
N VAL A 47 -3.75 -16.28 15.29
CA VAL A 47 -4.58 -15.20 15.85
C VAL A 47 -6.02 -15.69 16.00
N THR A 48 -6.63 -15.41 17.15
CA THR A 48 -7.99 -15.91 17.49
C THR A 48 -8.90 -14.85 18.10
N ASP A 49 -8.40 -13.62 18.22
CA ASP A 49 -9.06 -12.45 18.78
C ASP A 49 -9.53 -11.50 17.67
N ALA A 50 -9.56 -10.19 17.91
CA ALA A 50 -10.24 -9.24 17.02
C ALA A 50 -9.75 -9.26 15.56
N PRO A 51 -8.44 -9.39 15.25
CA PRO A 51 -7.99 -9.46 13.87
C PRO A 51 -8.40 -10.77 13.17
N ALA A 52 -8.90 -11.81 13.85
CA ALA A 52 -9.24 -13.06 13.19
C ALA A 52 -10.54 -12.95 12.36
N LEU A 53 -10.53 -13.47 11.12
CA LEU A 53 -11.74 -13.64 10.32
C LEU A 53 -12.44 -14.96 10.71
N PRO A 54 -13.65 -14.94 11.30
CA PRO A 54 -14.27 -16.15 11.87
C PRO A 54 -14.59 -17.27 10.88
N ARG A 55 -14.91 -16.94 9.61
CA ARG A 55 -15.16 -17.94 8.56
C ARG A 55 -13.88 -18.58 8.03
N ALA A 56 -12.70 -18.06 8.36
CA ALA A 56 -11.41 -18.67 8.01
C ALA A 56 -11.15 -19.99 8.77
N ALA A 57 -10.50 -20.94 8.12
CA ALA A 57 -10.00 -22.15 8.76
C ALA A 57 -8.86 -21.86 9.73
N ARG A 58 -8.01 -20.91 9.35
CA ARG A 58 -6.77 -20.54 10.02
C ARG A 58 -6.55 -19.04 9.82
N ASN A 59 -6.24 -18.34 10.90
CA ASN A 59 -5.80 -16.96 10.86
C ASN A 59 -4.39 -16.90 11.48
N GLU A 60 -3.49 -16.16 10.85
CA GLU A 60 -2.11 -15.96 11.28
C GLU A 60 -1.79 -14.48 11.31
N LEU A 61 -1.17 -14.02 12.39
CA LEU A 61 -0.39 -12.78 12.44
C LEU A 61 1.01 -13.11 11.91
N ILE A 62 1.49 -12.33 10.94
CA ILE A 62 2.81 -12.51 10.35
C ILE A 62 3.63 -11.23 10.43
N THR A 63 4.95 -11.40 10.42
CA THR A 63 5.86 -10.33 10.00
C THR A 63 6.60 -10.76 8.75
N TYR A 64 6.85 -9.81 7.87
CA TYR A 64 7.50 -10.04 6.59
C TYR A 64 8.35 -8.84 6.21
N THR A 65 9.22 -9.02 5.23
CA THR A 65 10.11 -7.96 4.73
C THR A 65 9.46 -7.18 3.60
N SER A 66 9.65 -5.87 3.57
CA SER A 66 9.29 -5.01 2.44
C SER A 66 10.35 -3.94 2.25
N GLN A 67 10.02 -2.82 1.60
CA GLN A 67 10.94 -1.72 1.31
C GLN A 67 10.32 -0.36 1.67
N ASP A 68 11.14 0.50 2.27
CA ASP A 68 10.77 1.90 2.53
C ASP A 68 10.87 2.78 1.27
N VAL A 69 10.71 4.09 1.46
CA VAL A 69 10.78 5.13 0.41
C VAL A 69 12.15 5.22 -0.28
N ASN A 70 13.22 4.73 0.36
CA ASN A 70 14.58 4.72 -0.18
C ASN A 70 14.94 3.38 -0.83
N GLY A 71 14.05 2.38 -0.73
CA GLY A 71 14.29 1.01 -1.18
C GLY A 71 15.03 0.16 -0.14
N ASP A 72 15.22 0.66 1.09
CA ASP A 72 15.88 -0.08 2.15
C ASP A 72 14.95 -1.14 2.75
N PRO A 73 15.46 -2.32 3.15
CA PRO A 73 14.64 -3.39 3.70
C PRO A 73 14.00 -2.98 5.04
N VAL A 74 12.71 -3.20 5.18
CA VAL A 74 11.94 -2.95 6.42
C VAL A 74 11.14 -4.17 6.82
N VAL A 75 10.80 -4.26 8.11
CA VAL A 75 9.86 -5.26 8.62
C VAL A 75 8.47 -4.64 8.62
N VAL A 76 7.48 -5.40 8.15
CA VAL A 76 6.07 -5.02 8.15
C VAL A 76 5.26 -6.15 8.77
N SER A 77 4.21 -5.82 9.51
CA SER A 77 3.25 -6.79 10.05
C SER A 77 1.97 -6.83 9.23
N GLY A 78 1.22 -7.91 9.42
CA GLY A 78 -0.07 -8.11 8.78
C GLY A 78 -0.68 -9.44 9.17
N THR A 79 -1.84 -9.74 8.62
CA THR A 79 -2.54 -11.00 8.89
C THR A 79 -2.87 -11.76 7.62
N VAL A 80 -2.93 -13.08 7.74
CA VAL A 80 -3.33 -14.02 6.67
C VAL A 80 -4.47 -14.87 7.18
N ALA A 81 -5.58 -14.90 6.43
CA ALA A 81 -6.73 -15.74 6.69
C ALA A 81 -6.88 -16.76 5.56
N LEU A 82 -6.78 -18.05 5.91
CA LEU A 82 -6.94 -19.15 4.95
C LEU A 82 -8.37 -19.69 4.98
N PRO A 83 -8.97 -19.96 3.80
CA PRO A 83 -10.34 -20.44 3.72
C PRO A 83 -10.51 -21.88 4.19
N ARG A 84 -11.77 -22.28 4.45
CA ARG A 84 -12.16 -23.66 4.82
C ARG A 84 -12.41 -24.56 3.61
N THR A 85 -12.56 -23.99 2.43
CA THR A 85 -12.78 -24.72 1.19
C THR A 85 -11.55 -25.57 0.84
N PRO A 86 -11.67 -26.62 0.03
CA PRO A 86 -10.50 -27.27 -0.55
C PRO A 86 -9.76 -26.32 -1.49
N ALA A 87 -8.42 -26.35 -1.49
CA ALA A 87 -7.61 -25.57 -2.43
C ALA A 87 -7.92 -25.99 -3.88
N PRO A 88 -8.18 -25.03 -4.79
CA PRO A 88 -8.33 -25.33 -6.21
C PRO A 88 -6.99 -25.75 -6.83
N GLU A 89 -7.05 -26.29 -8.05
CA GLU A 89 -5.84 -26.54 -8.84
C GLU A 89 -5.11 -25.21 -9.09
N GLY A 90 -3.80 -25.16 -8.80
CA GLY A 90 -3.02 -23.92 -8.85
C GLY A 90 -2.96 -23.12 -7.54
N GLY A 91 -3.71 -23.54 -6.51
CA GLY A 91 -3.75 -22.89 -5.20
C GLY A 91 -4.82 -21.80 -5.09
N TYR A 92 -5.13 -21.37 -3.88
CA TYR A 92 -6.17 -20.36 -3.63
C TYR A 92 -5.83 -19.04 -4.32
N PRO A 93 -6.81 -18.37 -4.96
CA PRO A 93 -6.65 -16.97 -5.31
C PRO A 93 -6.58 -16.12 -4.04
N VAL A 94 -5.84 -15.01 -4.12
CA VAL A 94 -5.60 -14.12 -2.98
C VAL A 94 -6.34 -12.79 -3.14
N ILE A 95 -7.03 -12.34 -2.09
CA ILE A 95 -7.42 -10.94 -1.93
C ILE A 95 -6.38 -10.27 -1.04
N SER A 96 -5.59 -9.35 -1.61
CA SER A 96 -4.74 -8.45 -0.84
C SER A 96 -5.53 -7.20 -0.48
N TRP A 97 -5.91 -7.07 0.79
CA TRP A 97 -6.67 -5.95 1.29
C TRP A 97 -5.75 -4.80 1.70
N ALA A 98 -5.92 -3.67 1.02
CA ALA A 98 -5.30 -2.40 1.31
C ALA A 98 -6.26 -1.56 2.20
N HIS A 99 -5.93 -1.41 3.48
CA HIS A 99 -6.80 -0.70 4.41
C HIS A 99 -6.79 0.83 4.20
N GLY A 100 -7.89 1.47 4.55
CA GLY A 100 -8.01 2.92 4.67
C GLY A 100 -7.36 3.45 5.95
N THR A 101 -7.41 4.76 6.12
CA THR A 101 -6.67 5.49 7.17
C THR A 101 -7.00 5.01 8.59
N THR A 102 -5.99 4.47 9.27
CA THR A 102 -6.04 4.18 10.71
C THR A 102 -5.23 5.20 11.52
N GLY A 103 -4.05 5.59 11.04
CA GLY A 103 -3.14 6.56 11.68
C GLY A 103 -1.72 6.43 11.13
N VAL A 104 -0.74 6.97 11.84
CA VAL A 104 0.71 6.79 11.54
C VAL A 104 1.52 6.28 12.74
N ALA A 105 0.85 6.02 13.88
CA ALA A 105 1.49 5.50 15.08
C ALA A 105 1.37 3.97 15.15
N ASP A 106 2.28 3.32 15.86
CA ASP A 106 2.31 1.86 15.99
C ASP A 106 0.98 1.26 16.50
N ALA A 107 0.31 1.97 17.41
CA ALA A 107 -0.98 1.55 17.97
C ALA A 107 -2.13 1.53 16.94
N CYS A 108 -1.90 2.03 15.72
CA CYS A 108 -2.89 2.12 14.65
C CYS A 108 -2.76 0.99 13.61
N ALA A 109 -1.83 0.05 13.81
CA ALA A 109 -1.70 -1.13 12.98
C ALA A 109 -2.98 -1.99 13.02
N PRO A 110 -3.63 -2.26 11.88
CA PRO A 110 -4.79 -3.16 11.83
C PRO A 110 -4.56 -4.54 12.45
N SER A 111 -3.36 -5.12 12.32
CA SER A 111 -3.05 -6.43 12.88
C SER A 111 -3.00 -6.45 14.42
N ALA A 112 -2.94 -5.28 15.05
CA ALA A 112 -2.91 -5.10 16.49
C ALA A 112 -4.29 -4.70 17.06
N ASP A 113 -5.36 -4.83 16.28
CA ASP A 113 -6.71 -4.50 16.72
C ASP A 113 -7.15 -5.31 17.94
N PHE A 114 -8.01 -4.71 18.75
CA PHE A 114 -8.63 -5.34 19.91
C PHE A 114 -10.00 -4.70 20.17
N PRO A 115 -10.94 -5.40 20.83
CA PRO A 115 -12.26 -4.84 21.10
C PRO A 115 -12.17 -3.54 21.92
N GLY A 116 -12.75 -2.47 21.38
CA GLY A 116 -12.68 -1.13 21.98
C GLY A 116 -11.37 -0.37 21.68
N GLY A 117 -10.50 -0.92 20.85
CA GLY A 117 -9.31 -0.27 20.34
C GLY A 117 -9.61 0.91 19.42
N PRO A 118 -8.61 1.75 19.12
CA PRO A 118 -8.80 3.02 18.43
C PRO A 118 -9.14 2.87 16.93
N THR A 119 -8.89 1.70 16.34
CA THR A 119 -9.18 1.36 14.94
C THR A 119 -10.35 0.40 14.79
N HIS A 120 -10.78 -0.23 15.88
CA HIS A 120 -11.75 -1.33 15.91
C HIS A 120 -13.07 -1.01 15.21
N ALA A 121 -13.58 0.22 15.35
CA ALA A 121 -14.84 0.62 14.73
C ALA A 121 -14.77 0.60 13.20
N TYR A 122 -13.64 1.00 12.63
CA TYR A 122 -13.42 0.90 11.18
C TYR A 122 -13.21 -0.56 10.76
N LEU A 123 -12.38 -1.29 11.50
CA LEU A 123 -12.03 -2.67 11.16
C LEU A 123 -13.22 -3.63 11.26
N THR A 124 -14.17 -3.40 12.17
CA THR A 124 -15.40 -4.20 12.25
C THR A 124 -16.21 -4.17 10.95
N GLU A 125 -16.30 -3.01 10.29
CA GLU A 125 -17.00 -2.88 9.00
C GLU A 125 -16.22 -3.56 7.87
N VAL A 126 -14.89 -3.44 7.89
CA VAL A 126 -13.99 -4.08 6.93
C VAL A 126 -14.04 -5.60 7.06
N ASP A 127 -13.92 -6.12 8.28
CA ASP A 127 -13.82 -7.56 8.54
C ASP A 127 -15.09 -8.29 8.12
N ALA A 128 -16.27 -7.66 8.21
CA ALA A 128 -17.50 -8.24 7.67
C ALA A 128 -17.41 -8.50 6.16
N SER A 129 -16.83 -7.56 5.39
CA SER A 129 -16.58 -7.73 3.95
C SER A 129 -15.49 -8.78 3.66
N LEU A 130 -14.43 -8.80 4.46
CA LEU A 130 -13.30 -9.72 4.28
C LEU A 130 -13.64 -11.16 4.65
N ASP A 131 -14.50 -11.37 5.66
CA ASP A 131 -14.98 -12.69 6.05
C ASP A 131 -15.81 -13.35 4.92
N ASP A 132 -16.55 -12.56 4.13
CA ASP A 132 -17.26 -13.04 2.94
C ASP A 132 -16.29 -13.49 1.83
N TRP A 133 -15.15 -12.80 1.64
CA TRP A 133 -14.12 -13.23 0.68
C TRP A 133 -13.48 -14.56 1.09
N VAL A 134 -13.19 -14.73 2.38
CA VAL A 134 -12.66 -16.00 2.89
C VAL A 134 -13.69 -17.13 2.74
N GLU A 135 -14.97 -16.86 2.96
CA GLU A 135 -16.02 -17.85 2.76
C GLU A 135 -16.13 -18.32 1.29
N GLN A 136 -15.88 -17.41 0.34
CA GLN A 136 -15.85 -17.72 -1.09
C GLN A 136 -14.60 -18.49 -1.55
N GLY A 137 -13.68 -18.81 -0.63
CA GLY A 137 -12.51 -19.61 -0.94
C GLY A 137 -11.28 -18.81 -1.35
N PHE A 138 -11.24 -17.52 -1.05
CA PHE A 138 -10.04 -16.71 -1.19
C PHE A 138 -9.18 -16.81 0.07
N VAL A 139 -7.86 -16.77 -0.12
CA VAL A 139 -6.95 -16.37 0.96
C VAL A 139 -7.03 -14.86 1.07
N VAL A 140 -7.28 -14.33 2.27
CA VAL A 140 -7.28 -12.88 2.50
C VAL A 140 -6.03 -12.49 3.26
N VAL A 141 -5.24 -11.58 2.68
CA VAL A 141 -4.06 -11.00 3.32
C VAL A 141 -4.31 -9.53 3.59
N ARG A 142 -3.95 -9.06 4.80
CA ARG A 142 -4.10 -7.66 5.22
C ARG A 142 -2.76 -7.17 5.74
N THR A 143 -2.12 -6.26 5.03
CA THR A 143 -0.90 -5.61 5.53
C THR A 143 -1.23 -4.44 6.43
N ASP A 144 -0.35 -4.13 7.39
CA ASP A 144 -0.43 -2.87 8.15
C ASP A 144 0.21 -1.69 7.44
N TYR A 145 0.92 -1.88 6.33
CA TYR A 145 1.89 -0.93 5.75
C TYR A 145 3.14 -0.69 6.59
N HIS A 146 4.19 -0.19 5.93
CA HIS A 146 5.44 0.21 6.60
C HIS A 146 5.16 1.27 7.67
N GLY A 147 5.81 1.13 8.84
CA GLY A 147 5.77 2.11 9.92
C GLY A 147 4.51 2.07 10.78
N LEU A 148 3.64 1.08 10.57
CA LEU A 148 2.55 0.73 11.46
C LEU A 148 2.88 -0.60 12.16
N GLY A 149 2.89 -0.58 13.49
CA GLY A 149 3.17 -1.73 14.35
C GLY A 149 4.62 -2.19 14.34
N THR A 150 5.47 -1.53 13.57
CA THR A 150 6.87 -1.89 13.27
C THR A 150 7.73 -0.64 13.15
N PRO A 151 9.06 -0.72 13.36
CA PRO A 151 9.93 0.45 13.33
C PRO A 151 9.82 1.26 12.03
N GLY A 152 9.73 2.58 12.16
CA GLY A 152 9.63 3.52 11.04
C GLY A 152 8.56 4.57 11.29
N ILE A 153 8.34 5.44 10.31
CA ILE A 153 7.17 6.32 10.28
C ILE A 153 6.37 5.92 9.06
N HIS A 154 5.06 5.70 9.22
CA HIS A 154 4.20 5.37 8.10
C HIS A 154 4.22 6.47 7.04
N PRO A 155 4.71 6.21 5.80
CA PRO A 155 4.67 7.14 4.69
C PRO A 155 3.24 7.20 4.14
N TYR A 156 2.33 7.72 4.95
CA TYR A 156 0.90 7.81 4.64
C TYR A 156 0.66 8.43 3.27
N VAL A 157 -0.18 7.79 2.46
CA VAL A 157 -0.49 8.09 1.04
C VAL A 157 0.70 8.09 0.09
N ASN A 158 1.85 7.51 0.49
CA ASN A 158 2.94 7.23 -0.45
C ASN A 158 2.64 5.92 -1.19
N GLY A 159 2.13 6.06 -2.42
CA GLY A 159 1.68 4.94 -3.22
C GLY A 159 2.77 3.90 -3.49
N ASP A 160 4.03 4.31 -3.65
CA ASP A 160 5.13 3.36 -3.92
C ASP A 160 5.36 2.42 -2.72
N THR A 161 5.39 2.96 -1.49
CA THR A 161 5.54 2.12 -0.29
C THR A 161 4.30 1.30 0.06
N GLU A 162 3.11 1.79 -0.28
CA GLU A 162 1.87 1.04 -0.12
C GLU A 162 1.81 -0.14 -1.08
N VAL A 163 2.17 0.06 -2.36
CA VAL A 163 2.34 -1.01 -3.35
C VAL A 163 3.29 -2.07 -2.82
N ASN A 164 4.42 -1.64 -2.24
CA ASN A 164 5.43 -2.56 -1.71
C ASN A 164 4.82 -3.51 -0.68
N ALA A 165 4.16 -2.97 0.34
CA ALA A 165 3.53 -3.76 1.39
C ALA A 165 2.37 -4.64 0.86
N VAL A 166 1.51 -4.10 0.01
CA VAL A 166 0.35 -4.82 -0.58
C VAL A 166 0.78 -6.03 -1.42
N VAL A 167 1.87 -5.90 -2.16
CA VAL A 167 2.43 -6.99 -2.99
C VAL A 167 3.22 -7.99 -2.14
N ASP A 168 4.07 -7.49 -1.23
CA ASP A 168 5.00 -8.33 -0.49
C ASP A 168 4.31 -9.23 0.54
N ILE A 169 3.17 -8.82 1.09
CA ILE A 169 2.39 -9.70 1.97
C ILE A 169 1.81 -10.91 1.20
N VAL A 170 1.54 -10.79 -0.10
CA VAL A 170 1.11 -11.92 -0.94
C VAL A 170 2.24 -12.94 -1.08
N ARG A 171 3.48 -12.48 -1.28
CA ARG A 171 4.68 -13.36 -1.28
C ARG A 171 4.85 -14.07 0.06
N ALA A 172 4.73 -13.32 1.16
CA ALA A 172 4.87 -13.86 2.51
C ALA A 172 3.80 -14.92 2.82
N ALA A 173 2.56 -14.72 2.36
CA ALA A 173 1.49 -15.70 2.51
C ALA A 173 1.78 -16.99 1.72
N ARG A 174 2.40 -16.91 0.55
CA ARG A 174 2.83 -18.09 -0.23
C ARG A 174 3.96 -18.87 0.43
N GLU A 175 4.82 -18.20 1.19
CA GLU A 175 5.82 -18.87 2.03
C GLU A 175 5.21 -19.50 3.28
N LEU A 176 4.19 -18.86 3.84
CA LEU A 176 3.47 -19.33 5.01
C LEU A 176 2.72 -20.63 4.73
N ASP A 177 2.12 -20.76 3.53
CA ASP A 177 1.35 -21.94 3.14
C ASP A 177 1.44 -22.20 1.62
N PRO A 178 1.90 -23.38 1.18
CA PRO A 178 2.08 -23.69 -0.24
C PRO A 178 0.76 -23.83 -1.01
N SER A 179 -0.39 -23.85 -0.33
CA SER A 179 -1.71 -23.83 -0.98
C SER A 179 -2.12 -22.44 -1.48
N VAL A 180 -1.41 -21.38 -1.10
CA VAL A 180 -1.65 -20.02 -1.60
C VAL A 180 -1.10 -19.91 -3.03
N GLY A 181 -1.99 -19.60 -3.99
CA GLY A 181 -1.66 -19.50 -5.41
C GLY A 181 -0.91 -18.21 -5.78
N SER A 182 -0.58 -18.07 -7.07
CA SER A 182 0.03 -16.85 -7.63
C SER A 182 -1.00 -15.83 -8.12
N GLN A 183 -2.26 -16.23 -8.32
CA GLN A 183 -3.32 -15.35 -8.78
C GLN A 183 -3.87 -14.52 -7.63
N TRP A 184 -3.95 -13.21 -7.81
CA TRP A 184 -4.39 -12.33 -6.75
C TRP A 184 -5.07 -11.08 -7.28
N PHE A 185 -5.80 -10.43 -6.38
CA PHE A 185 -6.49 -9.17 -6.60
C PHE A 185 -6.14 -8.22 -5.46
N VAL A 186 -6.06 -6.93 -5.77
CA VAL A 186 -6.00 -5.89 -4.74
C VAL A 186 -7.40 -5.31 -4.55
N VAL A 187 -7.83 -5.23 -3.30
CA VAL A 187 -9.07 -4.53 -2.93
C VAL A 187 -8.69 -3.53 -1.85
N GLY A 188 -9.10 -2.27 -1.99
CA GLY A 188 -8.78 -1.29 -0.97
C GLY A 188 -9.78 -0.16 -0.86
N HIS A 189 -9.79 0.47 0.31
CA HIS A 189 -10.73 1.54 0.67
C HIS A 189 -10.02 2.83 1.09
N SER A 190 -10.52 3.99 0.67
CA SER A 190 -9.99 5.31 1.08
C SER A 190 -8.50 5.45 0.70
N GLN A 191 -7.58 5.65 1.66
CA GLN A 191 -6.13 5.50 1.45
C GLN A 191 -5.81 4.21 0.67
N GLY A 192 -6.31 3.07 1.14
CA GLY A 192 -6.11 1.78 0.47
C GLY A 192 -6.76 1.70 -0.91
N GLY A 193 -7.77 2.51 -1.20
CA GLY A 193 -8.34 2.64 -2.55
C GLY A 193 -7.37 3.34 -3.50
N GLN A 194 -6.62 4.34 -3.02
CA GLN A 194 -5.50 4.92 -3.75
C GLN A 194 -4.35 3.92 -3.89
N ALA A 195 -3.99 3.20 -2.82
CA ALA A 195 -3.01 2.11 -2.90
C ALA A 195 -3.40 1.04 -3.94
N ALA A 196 -4.68 0.69 -4.06
CA ALA A 196 -5.18 -0.25 -5.05
C ALA A 196 -4.96 0.23 -6.49
N LEU A 197 -5.15 1.53 -6.76
CA LEU A 197 -4.88 2.13 -8.08
C LEU A 197 -3.39 2.17 -8.41
N PHE A 198 -2.54 2.50 -7.44
CA PHE A 198 -1.08 2.41 -7.61
C PHE A 198 -0.63 0.97 -7.84
N THR A 199 -1.19 0.02 -7.09
CA THR A 199 -0.92 -1.42 -7.24
C THR A 199 -1.34 -1.91 -8.63
N ALA A 200 -2.49 -1.47 -9.14
CA ALA A 200 -2.94 -1.77 -10.49
C ALA A 200 -1.96 -1.31 -11.58
N ALA A 201 -1.17 -0.26 -11.33
CA ALA A 201 -0.20 0.28 -12.26
C ALA A 201 1.19 -0.38 -12.14
N GLN A 202 1.63 -0.69 -10.91
CA GLN A 202 3.04 -0.99 -10.62
C GLN A 202 3.32 -2.47 -10.28
N ALA A 203 2.33 -3.25 -9.84
CA ALA A 203 2.58 -4.56 -9.24
C ALA A 203 3.23 -5.56 -10.20
N GLY A 204 2.90 -5.51 -11.50
CA GLY A 204 3.47 -6.43 -12.50
C GLY A 204 4.98 -6.27 -12.70
N GLU A 205 5.51 -5.05 -12.52
CA GLU A 205 6.95 -4.80 -12.58
C GLU A 205 7.64 -5.21 -11.27
N ARG A 206 6.98 -4.99 -10.13
CA ARG A 206 7.49 -5.33 -8.80
C ARG A 206 7.55 -6.84 -8.53
N ALA A 207 6.53 -7.56 -8.95
CA ALA A 207 6.36 -8.99 -8.67
C ALA A 207 5.87 -9.75 -9.92
N PRO A 208 6.71 -9.89 -10.95
CA PRO A 208 6.34 -10.58 -12.19
C PRO A 208 6.02 -12.07 -11.99
N GLU A 209 6.40 -12.66 -10.85
CA GLU A 209 6.04 -14.03 -10.45
C GLU A 209 4.65 -14.15 -9.81
N LEU A 210 3.96 -13.04 -9.58
CA LEU A 210 2.58 -12.97 -9.11
C LEU A 210 1.67 -12.44 -10.23
N GLU A 211 0.51 -13.06 -10.38
CA GLU A 211 -0.46 -12.69 -11.41
C GLU A 211 -1.51 -11.76 -10.80
N LEU A 212 -1.26 -10.44 -10.83
CA LEU A 212 -2.31 -9.48 -10.47
C LEU A 212 -3.40 -9.54 -11.54
N LYS A 213 -4.57 -10.05 -11.17
CA LYS A 213 -5.70 -10.28 -12.08
C LYS A 213 -6.64 -9.08 -12.19
N GLY A 214 -6.73 -8.27 -11.15
CA GLY A 214 -7.56 -7.06 -11.14
C GLY A 214 -7.44 -6.25 -9.86
N ALA A 215 -8.00 -5.05 -9.88
CA ALA A 215 -7.99 -4.11 -8.77
C ALA A 215 -9.40 -3.55 -8.48
N VAL A 216 -9.77 -3.45 -7.20
CA VAL A 216 -11.00 -2.81 -6.75
C VAL A 216 -10.63 -1.65 -5.81
N ALA A 217 -10.94 -0.43 -6.24
CA ALA A 217 -10.68 0.80 -5.51
C ALA A 217 -12.00 1.40 -4.99
N ILE A 218 -12.24 1.26 -3.69
CA ILE A 218 -13.46 1.70 -3.01
C ILE A 218 -13.22 3.10 -2.42
N ALA A 219 -13.98 4.09 -2.86
CA ALA A 219 -13.86 5.49 -2.44
C ALA A 219 -12.40 5.97 -2.35
N PRO A 220 -11.61 5.87 -3.43
CA PRO A 220 -10.16 6.07 -3.39
C PRO A 220 -9.78 7.50 -3.00
N GLY A 221 -8.82 7.63 -2.08
CA GLY A 221 -8.25 8.91 -1.68
C GLY A 221 -7.73 9.69 -2.88
N SER A 222 -8.38 10.82 -3.20
CA SER A 222 -8.13 11.58 -4.43
C SER A 222 -8.23 13.09 -4.17
N GLY A 223 -7.59 13.90 -5.01
CA GLY A 223 -7.49 15.35 -4.78
C GLY A 223 -6.55 15.72 -3.62
N LEU A 224 -5.62 14.82 -3.28
CA LEU A 224 -4.46 15.03 -2.43
C LEU A 224 -3.66 16.26 -2.87
N ASP A 225 -3.41 16.44 -4.16
CA ASP A 225 -2.68 17.59 -4.72
C ASP A 225 -3.34 18.95 -4.38
N GLN A 226 -4.66 18.96 -4.22
CA GLN A 226 -5.42 20.14 -3.83
C GLN A 226 -5.38 20.43 -2.33
N THR A 227 -4.92 19.49 -1.49
CA THR A 227 -4.91 19.61 -0.01
C THR A 227 -4.28 20.91 0.48
N PRO A 228 -3.09 21.33 0.02
CA PRO A 228 -2.46 22.54 0.53
C PRO A 228 -3.29 23.80 0.26
N GLN A 229 -3.84 23.92 -0.96
CA GLN A 229 -4.68 25.06 -1.34
C GLN A 229 -6.05 25.00 -0.69
N TYR A 230 -6.61 23.80 -0.52
CA TYR A 230 -7.88 23.59 0.18
C TYR A 230 -7.81 24.18 1.59
N PHE A 231 -6.82 23.78 2.41
CA PHE A 231 -6.65 24.31 3.77
C PHE A 231 -6.32 25.80 3.82
N ARG A 232 -5.58 26.32 2.83
CA ARG A 232 -5.26 27.75 2.73
C ARG A 232 -6.46 28.62 2.34
N SER A 233 -7.40 28.07 1.57
CA SER A 233 -8.58 28.82 1.08
C SER A 233 -9.56 29.21 2.19
N GLY A 234 -9.55 28.49 3.33
CA GLY A 234 -10.45 28.76 4.45
C GLY A 234 -11.92 28.57 4.13
N VAL A 235 -12.26 27.68 3.18
CA VAL A 235 -13.66 27.37 2.85
C VAL A 235 -14.39 26.82 4.10
N PRO A 236 -15.62 27.28 4.39
CA PRO A 236 -16.37 26.78 5.54
C PRO A 236 -16.58 25.26 5.52
N GLY A 237 -16.38 24.59 6.66
CA GLY A 237 -16.57 23.14 6.82
C GLY A 237 -15.32 22.31 6.57
N ILE A 238 -14.19 22.95 6.22
CA ILE A 238 -12.89 22.31 6.05
C ILE A 238 -12.37 21.64 7.32
N GLU A 239 -12.86 22.09 8.48
CA GLU A 239 -12.52 21.56 9.80
C GLU A 239 -12.76 20.04 9.88
N ALA A 240 -13.73 19.50 9.13
CA ALA A 240 -13.99 18.07 9.07
C ALA A 240 -12.84 17.25 8.46
N ALA A 241 -11.98 17.89 7.65
CA ALA A 241 -10.82 17.26 7.02
C ALA A 241 -9.53 17.39 7.87
N GLU A 242 -9.53 18.20 8.93
CA GLU A 242 -8.31 18.51 9.70
C GLU A 242 -7.65 17.29 10.33
N ALA A 243 -8.43 16.27 10.68
CA ALA A 243 -7.89 15.05 11.27
C ALA A 243 -6.97 14.26 10.33
N PHE A 244 -7.10 14.46 9.00
CA PHE A 244 -6.27 13.80 8.00
C PHE A 244 -4.99 14.58 7.69
N LEU A 245 -5.00 15.90 7.84
CA LEU A 245 -3.85 16.75 7.50
C LEU A 245 -2.56 16.36 8.23
N PRO A 246 -2.51 16.15 9.56
CA PRO A 246 -1.26 15.79 10.22
C PRO A 246 -0.74 14.42 9.76
N LEU A 247 -1.61 13.50 9.35
CA LEU A 247 -1.21 12.21 8.77
C LEU A 247 -0.55 12.41 7.40
N ILE A 248 -1.14 13.25 6.54
CA ILE A 248 -0.55 13.66 5.25
C ILE A 248 0.83 14.29 5.45
N LEU A 249 0.96 15.21 6.41
CA LEU A 249 2.22 15.89 6.67
C LEU A 249 3.29 14.95 7.22
N LEU A 250 2.94 14.03 8.12
CA LEU A 250 3.88 13.04 8.65
C LEU A 250 4.27 12.01 7.59
N GLY A 251 3.35 11.60 6.72
CA GLY A 251 3.64 10.74 5.58
C GLY A 251 4.58 11.42 4.56
N ALA A 252 4.31 12.69 4.25
CA ALA A 252 5.18 13.49 3.40
C ALA A 252 6.58 13.67 4.03
N GLN A 253 6.67 13.92 5.33
CA GLN A 253 7.95 13.99 6.06
C GLN A 253 8.70 12.67 6.03
N ALA A 254 8.00 11.53 6.14
CA ALA A 254 8.63 10.22 6.07
C ALA A 254 9.21 9.93 4.68
N ALA A 255 8.56 10.42 3.63
CA ALA A 255 9.03 10.31 2.25
C ALA A 255 10.12 11.33 1.87
N ASP A 256 10.01 12.55 2.40
CA ASP A 256 10.95 13.64 2.19
C ASP A 256 11.15 14.41 3.51
N PRO A 257 12.26 14.16 4.22
CA PRO A 257 12.55 14.82 5.50
C PRO A 257 12.70 16.35 5.41
N SER A 258 12.81 16.93 4.20
CA SER A 258 12.82 18.39 4.03
C SER A 258 11.44 19.03 4.23
N ILE A 259 10.37 18.24 4.13
CA ILE A 259 9.01 18.66 4.48
C ILE A 259 8.87 18.56 6.00
N ASP A 260 9.03 19.69 6.70
CA ASP A 260 8.88 19.78 8.16
C ASP A 260 7.46 20.23 8.56
N PRO A 261 6.59 19.32 9.05
CA PRO A 261 5.23 19.66 9.45
C PRO A 261 5.16 20.75 10.51
N SER A 262 6.12 20.79 11.44
CA SER A 262 6.14 21.77 12.51
C SER A 262 6.44 23.18 11.99
N ALA A 263 7.19 23.29 10.89
CA ALA A 263 7.45 24.56 10.22
C ALA A 263 6.28 25.04 9.33
N LEU A 264 5.41 24.12 8.87
CA LEU A 264 4.25 24.47 8.02
C LEU A 264 3.04 24.92 8.83
N LEU A 265 2.84 24.35 10.03
CA LEU A 265 1.64 24.55 10.84
C LEU A 265 1.74 25.77 11.78
N THR A 266 0.60 26.43 12.03
CA THR A 266 0.48 27.44 13.10
C THR A 266 0.60 26.79 14.48
N GLU A 267 0.88 27.58 15.52
CA GLU A 267 0.91 27.09 16.91
C GLU A 267 -0.42 26.43 17.32
N GLN A 268 -1.54 26.98 16.85
CA GLN A 268 -2.88 26.45 17.11
C GLN A 268 -3.11 25.07 16.48
N ALA A 269 -2.44 24.77 15.37
CA ALA A 269 -2.54 23.49 14.67
C ALA A 269 -1.54 22.42 15.16
N GLN A 270 -0.53 22.79 15.96
CA GLN A 270 0.44 21.83 16.51
C GLN A 270 -0.19 20.68 17.34
N PRO A 271 -1.29 20.89 18.10
CA PRO A 271 -1.97 19.78 18.79
C PRO A 271 -2.48 18.67 17.86
N LEU A 272 -2.86 18.97 16.61
CA LEU A 272 -3.23 17.96 15.61
C LEU A 272 -2.03 17.06 15.29
N LEU A 273 -0.87 17.68 15.07
CA LEU A 273 0.38 16.97 14.80
C LEU A 273 0.84 16.12 16.00
N ALA A 274 0.71 16.66 17.22
CA ALA A 274 1.04 15.94 18.44
C ALA A 274 0.13 14.72 18.63
N ALA A 275 -1.18 14.87 18.40
CA ALA A 275 -2.12 13.76 18.47
C ALA A 275 -1.81 12.66 17.44
N ALA A 276 -1.48 13.04 16.19
CA ALA A 276 -1.18 12.09 15.12
C ALA A 276 0.09 11.26 15.37
N ARG A 277 1.08 11.80 16.10
CA ARG A 277 2.32 11.08 16.42
C ARG A 277 2.12 9.94 17.42
N THR A 278 1.06 9.96 18.21
CA THR A 278 0.86 8.99 19.31
C THR A 278 -0.48 8.27 19.27
N GLY A 279 -1.46 8.80 18.54
CA GLY A 279 -2.82 8.29 18.48
C GLY A 279 -3.28 8.03 17.05
N CYS A 280 -4.47 7.46 16.94
CA CYS A 280 -5.07 7.09 15.65
C CYS A 280 -6.07 8.15 15.18
N LEU A 281 -6.64 7.96 13.99
CA LEU A 281 -7.52 8.95 13.35
C LEU A 281 -8.64 9.46 14.28
N ASP A 282 -9.26 8.56 15.04
CA ASP A 282 -10.33 8.94 15.98
C ASP A 282 -9.84 9.72 17.20
N ASP A 283 -8.55 9.61 17.57
CA ASP A 283 -7.93 10.47 18.59
C ASP A 283 -7.64 11.86 18.05
N ILE A 284 -7.21 11.97 16.79
CA ILE A 284 -6.98 13.27 16.14
C ILE A 284 -8.30 14.03 16.01
N ARG A 285 -9.41 13.34 15.69
CA ARG A 285 -10.76 13.93 15.63
C ARG A 285 -11.26 14.52 16.96
N LYS A 286 -10.65 14.14 18.09
CA LYS A 286 -11.00 14.70 19.42
C LYS A 286 -10.28 16.03 19.68
N VAL A 287 -9.26 16.37 18.89
CA VAL A 287 -8.57 17.66 18.98
C VAL A 287 -9.55 18.75 18.54
N PRO A 288 -9.68 19.86 19.31
CA PRO A 288 -10.50 20.98 18.90
C PRO A 288 -10.08 21.49 17.52
N PRO A 289 -11.04 21.68 16.58
CA PRO A 289 -10.69 22.11 15.23
C PRO A 289 -10.09 23.51 15.23
N VAL A 290 -9.16 23.73 14.31
CA VAL A 290 -8.58 25.03 14.02
C VAL A 290 -9.55 25.79 13.12
N PRO A 291 -9.73 27.11 13.26
CA PRO A 291 -10.58 27.84 12.34
C PRO A 291 -10.06 27.76 10.90
N ALA A 292 -10.98 27.65 9.94
CA ALA A 292 -10.66 27.64 8.52
C ALA A 292 -9.65 28.74 8.13
N GLY A 293 -8.62 28.36 7.37
CA GLY A 293 -7.55 29.26 6.92
C GLY A 293 -6.47 29.58 7.96
N GLN A 294 -6.55 29.02 9.17
CA GLN A 294 -5.56 29.25 10.25
C GLN A 294 -4.68 28.02 10.55
N VAL A 295 -4.80 26.96 9.75
CA VAL A 295 -4.04 25.72 9.94
C VAL A 295 -2.57 25.89 9.55
N PHE A 296 -2.33 26.35 8.32
CA PHE A 296 -0.98 26.64 7.83
C PHE A 296 -0.54 28.04 8.23
N ARG A 297 0.76 28.22 8.47
CA ARG A 297 1.31 29.56 8.67
C ARG A 297 1.13 30.40 7.41
N PRO A 298 0.88 31.72 7.53
CA PRO A 298 0.73 32.60 6.37
C PRO A 298 1.96 32.61 5.45
N ASP A 299 3.15 32.42 6.02
CA ASP A 299 4.45 32.43 5.34
C ASP A 299 4.98 31.02 5.01
N ALA A 300 4.21 29.96 5.28
CA ALA A 300 4.64 28.59 4.98
C ALA A 300 4.78 28.36 3.48
N ASP A 301 5.94 27.86 3.05
CA ASP A 301 6.14 27.34 1.71
C ASP A 301 5.50 25.95 1.59
N LEU A 302 4.42 25.87 0.83
CA LEU A 302 3.69 24.62 0.58
C LEU A 302 4.10 23.97 -0.75
N GLY A 303 5.09 24.52 -1.47
CA GLY A 303 5.56 24.00 -2.74
C GLY A 303 6.00 22.53 -2.66
N PRO A 304 6.96 22.17 -1.78
CA PRO A 304 7.42 20.79 -1.62
C PRO A 304 6.30 19.81 -1.28
N LEU A 305 5.38 20.19 -0.37
CA LEU A 305 4.21 19.39 -0.02
C LEU A 305 3.28 19.20 -1.22
N THR A 306 3.01 20.25 -1.99
CA THR A 306 2.16 20.18 -3.18
C THR A 306 2.79 19.26 -4.23
N GLU A 307 4.10 19.34 -4.43
CA GLU A 307 4.84 18.50 -5.38
C GLU A 307 4.80 17.01 -4.96
N PHE A 308 5.00 16.73 -3.67
CA PHE A 308 4.85 15.39 -3.12
C PHE A 308 3.44 14.85 -3.39
N LEU A 309 2.40 15.58 -3.01
CA LEU A 309 1.01 15.12 -3.15
C LEU A 309 0.56 15.01 -4.61
N THR A 310 1.13 15.82 -5.51
CA THR A 310 0.91 15.68 -6.96
C THR A 310 1.41 14.33 -7.48
N ARG A 311 2.53 13.81 -6.95
CA ARG A 311 3.02 12.47 -7.30
C ARG A 311 2.17 11.35 -6.69
N GLN A 312 1.50 11.63 -5.57
CA GLN A 312 0.62 10.67 -4.89
C GLN A 312 -0.82 10.66 -5.43
N GLU A 313 -1.12 11.51 -6.42
CA GLU A 313 -2.43 11.53 -7.04
C GLU A 313 -2.72 10.23 -7.81
N PRO A 314 -3.75 9.45 -7.43
CA PRO A 314 -4.11 8.26 -8.19
C PRO A 314 -4.59 8.59 -9.61
N SER A 315 -4.97 9.83 -9.90
CA SER A 315 -5.31 10.28 -11.26
C SER A 315 -4.11 10.28 -12.23
N GLN A 316 -2.88 10.13 -11.72
CA GLN A 316 -1.64 10.15 -12.51
C GLN A 316 -1.14 8.76 -12.91
N VAL A 317 -1.75 7.69 -12.41
CA VAL A 317 -1.30 6.32 -12.70
C VAL A 317 -1.78 5.83 -14.06
N ASP A 318 -1.07 4.86 -14.61
CA ASP A 318 -1.47 4.12 -15.81
C ASP A 318 -1.76 2.66 -15.42
N VAL A 319 -3.03 2.35 -15.13
CA VAL A 319 -3.46 1.02 -14.67
C VAL A 319 -3.19 -0.02 -15.75
N ARG A 320 -2.71 -1.21 -15.33
CA ARG A 320 -2.27 -2.29 -16.22
C ARG A 320 -3.12 -3.55 -16.15
N VAL A 321 -4.14 -3.55 -15.28
CA VAL A 321 -5.06 -4.66 -15.05
C VAL A 321 -6.50 -4.17 -15.04
N PRO A 322 -7.50 -5.04 -15.28
CA PRO A 322 -8.90 -4.68 -15.07
C PRO A 322 -9.09 -4.00 -13.72
N THR A 323 -9.76 -2.85 -13.72
CA THR A 323 -9.92 -2.02 -12.52
C THR A 323 -11.37 -1.58 -12.35
N LEU A 324 -11.92 -1.83 -11.16
CA LEU A 324 -13.21 -1.33 -10.70
C LEU A 324 -12.99 -0.20 -9.70
N VAL A 325 -13.58 0.96 -9.95
CA VAL A 325 -13.69 2.06 -8.98
C VAL A 325 -15.12 2.11 -8.47
N THR A 326 -15.29 2.28 -7.16
CA THR A 326 -16.62 2.41 -6.56
C THR A 326 -16.72 3.66 -5.69
N GLN A 327 -17.89 4.32 -5.69
CA GLN A 327 -18.09 5.57 -4.94
C GLN A 327 -19.54 5.80 -4.54
N SER A 328 -19.79 6.20 -3.29
CA SER A 328 -21.12 6.64 -2.87
C SER A 328 -21.29 8.17 -2.92
N SER A 329 -22.48 8.64 -3.26
CA SER A 329 -22.87 10.06 -3.14
C SER A 329 -23.06 10.54 -1.70
N GLY A 330 -23.20 9.60 -0.74
CA GLY A 330 -23.26 9.89 0.69
C GLY A 330 -21.89 10.12 1.33
N ASP A 331 -20.79 9.86 0.61
CA ASP A 331 -19.43 10.05 1.10
C ASP A 331 -19.10 11.53 1.34
N ARG A 332 -18.68 11.82 2.57
CA ARG A 332 -18.30 13.16 3.04
C ARG A 332 -16.82 13.29 3.35
N VAL A 333 -16.04 12.22 3.21
CA VAL A 333 -14.59 12.20 3.44
C VAL A 333 -13.89 12.34 2.09
N VAL A 334 -14.16 11.41 1.17
CA VAL A 334 -13.75 11.51 -0.23
C VAL A 334 -14.98 11.87 -1.04
N ALA A 335 -15.19 13.17 -1.23
CA ALA A 335 -16.40 13.63 -1.89
C ALA A 335 -16.48 13.08 -3.32
N LYS A 336 -17.64 12.54 -3.71
CA LYS A 336 -17.89 11.99 -5.05
C LYS A 336 -17.38 12.86 -6.21
N PRO A 337 -17.50 14.21 -6.20
CA PRO A 337 -16.93 15.04 -7.26
C PRO A 337 -15.41 14.90 -7.44
N SER A 338 -14.64 14.66 -6.37
CA SER A 338 -13.20 14.39 -6.45
C SER A 338 -12.94 13.07 -7.18
N THR A 339 -13.66 12.01 -6.80
CA THR A 339 -13.56 10.70 -7.46
C THR A 339 -14.03 10.75 -8.92
N ASP A 340 -15.10 11.51 -9.22
CA ASP A 340 -15.58 11.74 -10.59
C ASP A 340 -14.50 12.41 -11.46
N LEU A 341 -13.80 13.41 -10.91
CA LEU A 341 -12.69 14.09 -11.59
C LEU A 341 -11.50 13.16 -11.78
N MET A 342 -11.15 12.36 -10.78
CA MET A 342 -10.07 11.36 -10.85
C MET A 342 -10.37 10.33 -11.96
N VAL A 343 -11.57 9.73 -11.94
CA VAL A 343 -12.02 8.76 -12.96
C VAL A 343 -12.01 9.37 -14.36
N LYS A 344 -12.50 10.60 -14.50
CA LYS A 344 -12.47 11.30 -15.78
C LYS A 344 -11.03 11.49 -16.26
N THR A 345 -10.13 11.95 -15.39
CA THR A 345 -8.71 12.15 -15.72
C THR A 345 -8.03 10.86 -16.15
N LEU A 346 -8.27 9.76 -15.44
CA LEU A 346 -7.74 8.44 -15.80
C LEU A 346 -8.22 8.00 -17.20
N ARG A 347 -9.52 8.15 -17.50
CA ARG A 347 -10.09 7.82 -18.81
C ARG A 347 -9.55 8.70 -19.93
N ASP A 348 -9.40 10.01 -19.68
CA ASP A 348 -8.81 10.95 -20.64
C ASP A 348 -7.34 10.60 -20.96
N ARG A 349 -6.65 9.94 -20.03
CA ARG A 349 -5.28 9.40 -20.20
C ARG A 349 -5.24 8.01 -20.84
N GLY A 350 -6.39 7.43 -21.21
CA GLY A 350 -6.49 6.14 -21.89
C GLY A 350 -6.62 4.92 -20.99
N ASN A 351 -6.84 5.10 -19.68
CA ASN A 351 -7.12 4.00 -18.78
C ASN A 351 -8.54 3.46 -18.99
N GLU A 352 -8.67 2.13 -19.09
CA GLU A 352 -9.96 1.46 -19.09
C GLU A 352 -10.33 1.03 -17.67
N LEU A 353 -11.42 1.57 -17.15
CA LEU A 353 -11.91 1.25 -15.81
C LEU A 353 -13.44 1.22 -15.74
N GLU A 354 -13.95 0.31 -14.92
CA GLU A 354 -15.34 0.26 -14.49
C GLU A 354 -15.56 1.26 -13.36
N TYR A 355 -16.67 2.00 -13.39
CA TYR A 355 -17.00 2.96 -12.34
C TYR A 355 -18.45 2.79 -11.92
N VAL A 356 -18.65 2.32 -10.69
CA VAL A 356 -19.97 2.06 -10.11
C VAL A 356 -20.23 3.04 -8.98
N THR A 357 -21.44 3.59 -8.94
CA THR A 357 -21.81 4.58 -7.92
C THR A 357 -23.05 4.18 -7.14
N TYR A 358 -23.05 4.51 -5.86
CA TYR A 358 -24.16 4.24 -4.93
C TYR A 358 -24.77 5.54 -4.39
N GLU A 359 -25.95 5.42 -3.79
CA GLU A 359 -26.62 6.51 -3.10
C GLU A 359 -26.69 6.27 -1.59
N GLY A 360 -26.46 7.33 -0.81
CA GLY A 360 -26.77 7.37 0.62
C GLY A 360 -25.78 6.67 1.55
N ALA A 361 -24.96 5.72 1.08
CA ALA A 361 -23.90 5.13 1.91
C ALA A 361 -22.85 6.19 2.26
N ASP A 362 -22.45 6.28 3.53
CA ASP A 362 -21.34 7.14 3.92
C ASP A 362 -19.98 6.53 3.49
N HIS A 363 -18.88 7.18 3.87
CA HIS A 363 -17.54 6.78 3.45
C HIS A 363 -17.24 5.31 3.79
N ARG A 364 -17.47 4.88 5.04
CA ARG A 364 -17.16 3.50 5.46
C ARG A 364 -18.22 2.52 4.94
N ALA A 365 -19.49 2.91 4.96
CA ALA A 365 -20.59 2.09 4.45
C ALA A 365 -20.49 1.80 2.95
N THR A 366 -19.67 2.56 2.20
CA THR A 366 -19.38 2.29 0.79
C THR A 366 -18.71 0.91 0.60
N ILE A 367 -17.96 0.41 1.59
CA ILE A 367 -17.37 -0.95 1.57
C ILE A 367 -18.48 -1.99 1.39
N GLY A 368 -19.43 -2.05 2.33
CA GLY A 368 -20.54 -3.00 2.27
C GLY A 368 -21.48 -2.77 1.09
N ALA A 369 -21.73 -1.50 0.72
CA ALA A 369 -22.56 -1.17 -0.44
C ALA A 369 -21.97 -1.69 -1.76
N SER A 370 -20.64 -1.74 -1.85
CA SER A 370 -19.92 -2.19 -3.06
C SER A 370 -19.58 -3.67 -3.11
N GLN A 371 -19.86 -4.42 -2.03
CA GLN A 371 -19.39 -5.79 -1.85
C GLN A 371 -19.81 -6.72 -3.00
N ALA A 372 -21.09 -6.67 -3.40
CA ALA A 372 -21.62 -7.55 -4.45
C ALA A 372 -20.96 -7.25 -5.81
N ASP A 373 -20.86 -5.98 -6.20
CA ASP A 373 -20.22 -5.59 -7.47
C ASP A 373 -18.73 -5.94 -7.48
N ALA A 374 -18.03 -5.78 -6.35
CA ALA A 374 -16.64 -6.18 -6.20
C ALA A 374 -16.46 -7.69 -6.37
N GLN A 375 -17.34 -8.50 -5.77
CA GLN A 375 -17.34 -9.96 -5.90
C GLN A 375 -17.66 -10.41 -7.32
N ASP A 376 -18.67 -9.83 -7.95
CA ASP A 376 -19.03 -10.12 -9.34
C ASP A 376 -17.89 -9.78 -10.30
N PHE A 377 -17.23 -8.64 -10.08
CA PHE A 377 -16.07 -8.22 -10.85
C PHE A 377 -14.89 -9.20 -10.72
N VAL A 378 -14.52 -9.57 -9.48
CA VAL A 378 -13.40 -10.49 -9.21
C VAL A 378 -13.70 -11.89 -9.75
N ASN A 379 -14.87 -12.45 -9.43
CA ASN A 379 -15.26 -13.79 -9.87
C ASN A 379 -15.39 -13.84 -11.40
N GLY A 380 -15.93 -12.78 -12.02
CA GLY A 380 -16.03 -12.66 -13.47
C GLY A 380 -14.69 -12.58 -14.20
N ILE A 381 -13.57 -12.30 -13.50
CA ILE A 381 -12.21 -12.38 -14.02
C ILE A 381 -11.61 -13.78 -13.78
N LEU A 382 -11.87 -14.40 -12.63
CA LEU A 382 -11.39 -15.75 -12.32
C LEU A 382 -12.00 -16.83 -13.22
N ASP A 383 -13.26 -16.66 -13.62
CA ASP A 383 -13.98 -17.63 -14.46
C ASP A 383 -13.60 -17.58 -15.95
N ARG A 384 -12.74 -16.63 -16.37
CA ARG A 384 -12.26 -16.46 -17.75
C ARG A 384 -10.90 -17.11 -17.96
#